data_AF-A0A534QMA5-F1
#
_entry.id   AF-A0A534QMA5-F1
#
_cell.length_a   1.000
_cell.length_b   1.000
_cell.length_c   1.000
_cell.angle_alpha   90.00
_cell.angle_beta   90.00
_cell.angle_gamma   90.00
#
_symmetry.space_group_name_H-M   'P 1'
#
loop_
_entity.id
_entity.type
_entity.pdbx_description
1 polymer ?
#
loop_
_entity_poly.entity_id
_entity_poly.type
_entity_poly.pdbx_seq_one_letter_code
_entity_poly.pdbx_strand_id
1 'polypeptide(L)' 'CEADYLTVPLVAETPDEGPVDPAALAKTVAALRREMREAAKQLEFERAAELRDRIHTLESRLLGVEPAEAG' A
#
# COMPACT_ATOMS: atom_id res chain seq x y z
N CYS A 1 14.60 10.60 -17.91
CA CYS A 1 13.47 10.96 -17.04
C CYS A 1 12.30 10.06 -17.40
N GLU A 2 12.03 9.00 -16.63
CA GLU A 2 10.85 8.15 -16.83
C GLU A 2 10.36 7.71 -15.46
N ALA A 3 9.45 8.50 -14.90
CA ALA A 3 8.58 8.02 -13.85
C ALA A 3 7.21 7.87 -14.51
N ASP A 4 7.03 6.72 -15.14
CA ASP A 4 5.79 6.33 -15.81
C ASP A 4 4.77 6.00 -14.72
N TYR A 5 4.02 7.02 -14.25
CA TYR A 5 2.98 6.86 -13.23
C TYR A 5 1.78 6.23 -13.90
N LEU A 6 1.80 4.90 -14.05
CA LEU A 6 0.61 4.09 -14.28
C LEU A 6 -0.34 4.32 -13.10
N THR A 7 -1.17 5.35 -13.24
CA THR A 7 -2.33 5.64 -12.42
C THR A 7 -3.29 4.48 -12.60
N VAL A 8 -3.33 3.59 -11.60
CA VAL A 8 -4.30 2.49 -11.57
C VAL A 8 -5.68 3.14 -11.42
N PRO A 9 -6.68 2.79 -12.27
CA PRO A 9 -8.03 3.30 -12.08
C PRO A 9 -8.51 2.90 -10.69
N LEU A 10 -8.92 3.91 -9.92
CA LEU A 10 -9.56 3.77 -8.62
C LEU A 10 -10.88 3.01 -8.87
N VAL A 11 -10.85 1.69 -8.75
CA VAL A 11 -12.07 0.88 -8.75
C VAL A 11 -12.76 1.16 -7.42
N ALA A 12 -13.73 2.07 -7.50
CA ALA A 12 -14.65 2.40 -6.45
C ALA A 12 -15.66 1.25 -6.31
N GLU A 13 -15.36 0.27 -5.46
CA GLU A 13 -16.37 -0.64 -4.93
C GLU A 13 -16.06 -0.93 -3.45
N THR A 14 -16.77 -0.24 -2.56
CA THR A 14 -17.16 -0.80 -1.27
C THR A 14 -18.68 -0.88 -1.33
N PRO A 15 -19.32 -2.01 -0.96
CA PRO A 15 -19.18 -2.55 0.40
C PRO A 15 -19.11 -4.09 0.46
N ASP A 16 -18.90 -4.61 1.67
CA ASP A 16 -19.35 -5.96 2.09
C ASP A 16 -18.45 -7.15 1.71
N GLU A 17 -17.74 -7.69 2.72
CA GLU A 17 -17.36 -9.10 2.95
C GLU A 17 -17.06 -10.05 1.75
N GLY A 18 -16.51 -9.54 0.65
CA GLY A 18 -15.97 -10.36 -0.44
C GLY A 18 -14.53 -10.84 -0.16
N PRO A 19 -14.11 -12.01 -0.68
CA PRO A 19 -12.72 -12.46 -0.55
C PRO A 19 -11.79 -11.38 -1.10
N VAL A 20 -10.95 -10.83 -0.23
CA VAL A 20 -9.99 -9.80 -0.57
C VAL A 20 -9.08 -10.34 -1.66
N ASP A 21 -9.25 -9.83 -2.87
CA ASP A 21 -8.53 -10.34 -4.03
C ASP A 21 -7.02 -10.06 -3.83
N PRO A 22 -6.18 -11.10 -3.62
CA PRO A 22 -4.79 -10.91 -3.26
C PRO A 22 -4.01 -10.14 -4.34
N ALA A 23 -4.44 -10.29 -5.60
CA ALA A 23 -3.90 -9.56 -6.74
C ALA A 23 -4.22 -8.05 -6.68
N ALA A 24 -5.41 -7.66 -6.20
CA ALA A 24 -5.78 -6.26 -6.03
C ALA A 24 -4.98 -5.63 -4.88
N LEU A 25 -4.84 -6.36 -3.76
CA LEU A 25 -4.08 -5.88 -2.60
C LEU A 25 -2.59 -5.69 -2.93
N ALA A 26 -2.00 -6.64 -3.67
CA ALA A 26 -0.61 -6.55 -4.12
C ALA A 26 -0.37 -5.34 -5.05
N LYS A 27 -1.34 -5.00 -5.92
CA LYS A 27 -1.28 -3.77 -6.73
C LYS A 27 -1.30 -2.51 -5.87
N THR A 28 -2.17 -2.47 -4.87
CA THR A 28 -2.23 -1.35 -3.92
C THR A 28 -0.92 -1.18 -3.16
N VAL A 29 -0.32 -2.27 -2.67
CA VAL A 29 0.99 -2.25 -2.00
C VAL A 29 2.08 -1.71 -2.94
N ALA A 30 2.10 -2.14 -4.20
CA ALA A 30 3.08 -1.67 -5.18
C ALA A 30 2.96 -0.15 -5.45
N ALA A 31 1.74 0.38 -5.50
CA ALA A 31 1.48 1.81 -5.63
C ALA A 31 1.97 2.59 -4.39
N LEU A 32 1.61 2.15 -3.18
CA LEU A 32 2.05 2.78 -1.93
C LEU A 32 3.58 2.76 -1.79
N ARG A 33 4.25 1.67 -2.19
CA ARG A 33 5.73 1.59 -2.21
C ARG A 33 6.37 2.61 -3.14
N ARG A 34 5.67 3.01 -4.20
CA ARG A 34 6.13 4.08 -5.09
C ARG A 34 5.96 5.44 -4.43
N GLU A 35 4.79 5.72 -3.85
CA GLU A 35 4.53 6.97 -3.12
C GLU A 35 5.50 7.14 -1.95
N MET A 36 5.81 6.07 -1.21
CA MET A 36 6.77 6.10 -0.10
C MET A 36 8.16 6.52 -0.58
N ARG A 37 8.60 5.99 -1.74
CA ARG A 37 9.87 6.38 -2.35
C ARG A 37 9.87 7.83 -2.83
N GLU A 38 8.72 8.34 -3.27
CA GLU A 38 8.58 9.72 -3.68
C GLU A 38 8.62 10.68 -2.49
N ALA A 39 7.87 10.37 -1.42
CA ALA A 39 7.91 11.10 -0.15
C ALA A 39 9.34 11.12 0.43
N ALA A 40 10.04 9.99 0.41
CA ALA A 40 11.43 9.91 0.86
C ALA A 40 12.37 10.78 0.00
N LYS A 41 12.17 10.85 -1.32
CA LYS A 41 12.93 11.74 -2.21
C LYS A 41 12.66 13.22 -1.93
N GLN A 42 11.44 13.55 -1.54
CA GLN A 42 11.04 14.90 -1.14
C GLN A 42 11.41 15.27 0.30
N LEU A 43 12.12 14.37 1.02
CA LEU A 43 12.46 14.51 2.44
C LEU A 43 11.23 14.57 3.37
N GLU A 44 10.07 14.10 2.91
CA GLU A 44 8.84 13.95 3.68
C GLU A 44 8.86 12.63 4.47
N PHE A 45 9.76 12.54 5.46
CA PHE A 45 9.98 11.30 6.22
C PHE A 45 8.77 10.84 7.02
N GLU A 46 7.97 11.78 7.55
CA GLU A 46 6.74 11.47 8.29
C GLU A 46 5.74 10.75 7.39
N ARG A 47 5.50 11.30 6.19
CA ARG A 47 4.65 10.68 5.18
C ARG A 47 5.19 9.35 4.68
N ALA A 48 6.51 9.23 4.53
CA ALA A 48 7.14 7.96 4.17
C ALA A 48 6.96 6.89 5.27
N ALA A 49 7.00 7.28 6.55
CA ALA A 49 6.75 6.38 7.67
C ALA A 49 5.30 5.89 7.69
N GLU A 50 4.33 6.80 7.52
CA GLU A 50 2.91 6.41 7.43
C GLU A 50 2.65 5.44 6.28
N LEU A 51 3.23 5.70 5.11
CA LEU A 51 3.09 4.82 3.94
C LEU A 51 3.71 3.45 4.17
N ARG A 52 4.87 3.38 4.83
CA ARG A 52 5.52 2.12 5.22
C ARG A 52 4.62 1.29 6.13
N ASP A 53 4.04 1.91 7.16
CA ASP A 53 3.22 1.20 8.13
C ASP A 53 1.94 0.66 7.46
N ARG A 54 1.36 1.46 6.55
CA ARG A 54 0.19 1.07 5.75
C ARG A 54 0.49 -0.08 4.78
N ILE A 55 1.67 -0.08 4.15
CA ILE A 55 2.15 -1.20 3.33
C ILE A 55 2.26 -2.47 4.18
N HIS A 56 2.86 -2.37 5.37
CA HIS A 56 3.04 -3.50 6.25
C HIS A 56 1.69 -4.13 6.65
N THR A 57 0.70 -3.33 7.03
CA THR A 57 -0.65 -3.82 7.34
C THR A 57 -1.30 -4.54 6.16
N LEU A 58 -1.13 -4.04 4.94
CA LEU A 58 -1.68 -4.67 3.74
C LEU A 58 -0.94 -5.97 3.38
N GLU A 59 0.39 -6.01 3.53
CA GLU A 59 1.18 -7.23 3.31
C GLU A 59 0.84 -8.31 4.35
N SER A 60 0.65 -7.93 5.62
CA SER A 60 0.18 -8.83 6.67
C SER A 60 -1.18 -9.45 6.33
N ARG A 61 -2.13 -8.64 5.87
CA ARG A 61 -3.45 -9.12 5.39
C ARG A 61 -3.33 -10.06 4.18
N LEU A 62 -2.41 -9.79 3.26
CA LEU A 62 -2.16 -10.64 2.09
C LEU A 62 -1.61 -12.01 2.48
N LEU A 63 -0.70 -12.04 3.44
CA LEU A 63 -0.05 -13.25 3.94
C LEU A 63 -0.92 -14.01 4.95
N GLY A 64 -2.06 -13.45 5.37
CA GLY A 64 -2.91 -14.02 6.42
C GLY A 64 -2.22 -14.06 7.79
N VAL A 65 -1.21 -13.22 7.99
CA VAL A 65 -0.51 -13.08 9.27
C VAL A 65 -1.08 -11.86 9.94
N GLU A 66 -1.70 -12.04 11.11
CA GLU A 66 -2.06 -10.92 11.98
C GLU A 66 -0.77 -10.12 12.21
N PRO A 67 -0.73 -8.80 11.94
CA PRO A 67 0.45 -8.00 12.22
C PRO A 67 0.68 -8.11 13.73
N ALA A 68 1.73 -8.85 14.12
CA ALA A 68 2.05 -9.09 15.51
C ALA A 68 2.13 -7.74 16.22
N GLU A 69 1.16 -7.51 17.10
CA GLU A 69 1.01 -6.35 17.97
C GLU A 69 2.38 -5.96 18.53
N ALA A 70 2.94 -4.85 18.04
CA ALA A 70 4.09 -4.22 18.68
C ALA A 70 3.55 -3.50 19.92
N GLY A 71 3.46 -4.25 21.02
CA GLY A 71 3.27 -3.71 22.37
C GLY A 71 4.50 -3.00 22.91
#